data_AF-A0A945S479-F1
#
_entry.id   AF-A0A945S479-F1
#
_cell.length_a   1.000
_cell.length_b   1.000
_cell.length_c   1.000
_cell.angle_alpha   90.00
_cell.angle_beta   90.00
_cell.angle_gamma   90.00
#
_symmetry.space_group_name_H-M   'P 1'
#
loop_
_entity.id
_entity.type
_entity.pdbx_description
1 polymer ?
#
loop_
_entity_poly.entity_id
_entity_poly.type
_entity_poly.pdbx_seq_one_letter_code
_entity_poly.pdbx_strand_id
1 'polypeptide(L)'
;MKRTTTTRHPVSLLEVTVMLVVMAILTASLSPALMRRARKAKLHRARQDVQVIRDAVLLALTEIKAPGFLQPECEDGLLPVEMLVSDGDIPEIGPNGAQLWARPVDYCVVDFMEYHLSVNAPGGDARNAYRGWRGSYLTAPINPDPWGNRYMVNTLFLWQGCNAEGGTGYRYDVVALSAGPDEEVDSQFTQDGFIPGDDDVICLISRGTLYDAPGSAHGHGPGRSNRDDDDDD
;
A
#
# COMPACT_ATOMS: atom_id res chain seq x y z
N MET A 1 23.56 -48.18 -46.27
CA MET A 1 22.87 -46.93 -45.86
C MET A 1 21.38 -47.10 -46.11
N LYS A 2 20.56 -47.26 -45.05
CA LYS A 2 19.09 -47.31 -45.17
C LYS A 2 18.57 -45.88 -45.35
N ARG A 3 18.00 -45.58 -46.51
CA ARG A 3 17.40 -44.28 -46.84
C ARG A 3 15.97 -44.28 -46.30
N THR A 4 15.72 -43.52 -45.24
CA THR A 4 14.39 -43.27 -44.71
C THR A 4 13.65 -42.31 -45.64
N THR A 5 12.71 -42.84 -46.44
CA THR A 5 11.79 -42.03 -47.22
C THR A 5 10.70 -41.50 -46.31
N THR A 6 10.81 -40.24 -45.90
CA THR A 6 9.72 -39.51 -45.24
C THR A 6 8.62 -39.24 -46.28
N THR A 7 7.57 -40.05 -46.27
CA THR A 7 6.32 -39.77 -46.98
C THR A 7 5.64 -38.57 -46.33
N ARG A 8 5.60 -37.43 -47.04
CA ARG A 8 4.76 -36.29 -46.66
C ARG A 8 3.36 -36.54 -47.22
N HIS A 9 2.38 -36.70 -46.34
CA HIS A 9 0.97 -36.70 -46.75
C HIS A 9 0.52 -35.26 -47.04
N PRO A 10 -0.11 -34.97 -48.18
CA PRO A 10 -0.73 -33.67 -48.42
C PRO A 10 -1.91 -33.49 -47.45
N VAL A 11 -1.84 -32.45 -46.60
CA VAL A 11 -2.88 -32.15 -45.60
C VAL A 11 -4.19 -31.77 -46.31
N SER A 12 -5.29 -32.40 -45.94
CA SER A 12 -6.62 -32.14 -46.51
C SER A 12 -7.18 -30.79 -46.02
N LEU A 13 -7.92 -30.07 -46.87
CA LEU A 13 -8.63 -28.85 -46.47
C LEU A 13 -9.59 -29.11 -45.29
N LEU A 14 -10.26 -30.27 -45.27
CA LEU A 14 -11.13 -30.67 -44.16
C LEU A 14 -10.33 -30.81 -42.86
N GLU A 15 -9.16 -31.45 -42.91
CA GLU A 15 -8.30 -31.66 -41.75
C GLU A 15 -7.83 -30.33 -41.16
N VAL A 16 -7.42 -29.38 -42.02
CA VAL A 16 -7.08 -28.01 -41.59
C VAL A 16 -8.28 -27.32 -40.94
N THR A 17 -9.48 -27.42 -41.53
CA THR A 17 -10.67 -26.79 -40.93
C THR A 17 -11.03 -27.39 -39.58
N VAL A 18 -10.93 -28.72 -39.42
CA VAL A 18 -11.18 -29.40 -38.14
C VAL A 18 -10.14 -28.98 -37.11
N MET A 19 -8.86 -28.92 -37.47
CA MET A 19 -7.80 -28.45 -36.57
C MET A 19 -8.02 -27.02 -36.12
N LEU A 20 -8.40 -26.11 -37.03
CA LEU A 20 -8.70 -24.72 -36.69
C LEU A 20 -9.91 -24.61 -35.76
N VAL A 21 -10.98 -25.37 -36.01
CA VAL A 21 -12.16 -25.39 -35.14
C VAL A 21 -11.82 -25.91 -33.74
N VAL A 22 -11.06 -27.00 -33.64
CA VAL A 22 -10.62 -27.53 -32.35
C VAL A 22 -9.73 -26.53 -31.61
N MET A 23 -8.79 -25.89 -32.31
CA MET A 23 -7.90 -24.89 -31.71
C MET A 23 -8.66 -23.66 -31.21
N ALA A 24 -9.68 -23.21 -31.95
CA ALA A 24 -10.54 -22.11 -31.53
C ALA A 24 -11.31 -22.46 -30.24
N ILE A 25 -11.89 -23.66 -30.16
CA ILE A 25 -12.62 -24.14 -28.97
C ILE A 25 -11.69 -24.25 -27.77
N LEU A 26 -10.49 -24.82 -27.96
CA LEU A 26 -9.49 -24.94 -26.90
C LEU A 26 -9.06 -23.56 -26.38
N THR A 27 -8.77 -22.63 -27.29
CA THR A 27 -8.37 -21.26 -26.92
C THR A 27 -9.48 -20.57 -26.14
N ALA A 28 -10.72 -20.65 -26.63
CA ALA A 28 -11.89 -20.05 -25.96
C ALA A 28 -12.10 -20.61 -24.55
N SER A 29 -11.91 -21.92 -24.35
CA SER A 29 -12.07 -22.54 -23.03
C SER A 29 -10.94 -22.20 -22.04
N LEU A 30 -9.73 -21.88 -22.53
CA LEU A 30 -8.57 -21.57 -21.69
C LEU A 30 -8.57 -20.09 -21.23
N SER A 31 -9.10 -19.17 -22.03
CA SER A 31 -9.08 -17.73 -21.76
C SER A 31 -9.58 -17.34 -20.35
N PRO A 32 -10.73 -17.85 -19.85
CA PRO A 32 -11.20 -17.50 -18.50
C PRO A 32 -10.22 -17.93 -17.40
N ALA A 33 -9.53 -19.06 -17.58
CA ALA A 33 -8.55 -19.55 -16.60
C ALA A 33 -7.31 -18.66 -16.56
N LEU A 34 -6.83 -18.20 -17.73
CA LEU A 34 -5.71 -17.25 -17.82
C LEU A 34 -6.06 -15.90 -17.19
N MET A 35 -7.26 -15.38 -17.46
CA MET A 35 -7.72 -14.12 -16.86
C MET A 35 -7.74 -14.19 -15.32
N ARG A 36 -8.24 -15.29 -14.75
CA ARG A 36 -8.24 -15.49 -13.29
C ARG A 36 -6.82 -15.56 -12.72
N ARG A 37 -5.88 -16.21 -13.42
CA ARG A 37 -4.47 -16.26 -13.00
C ARG A 37 -3.82 -14.88 -13.05
N ALA A 38 -4.06 -14.11 -14.11
CA ALA A 38 -3.56 -12.75 -14.23
C ALA A 38 -4.10 -11.86 -13.10
N ARG A 39 -5.41 -11.89 -12.80
CA ARG A 39 -6.00 -11.14 -11.68
C ARG A 39 -5.40 -11.51 -10.32
N LYS A 40 -5.22 -12.81 -10.06
CA LYS A 40 -4.57 -13.27 -8.82
C LYS A 40 -3.12 -12.83 -8.73
N ALA A 41 -2.38 -12.86 -9.85
CA ALA A 41 -1.01 -12.39 -9.89
C ALA A 41 -0.91 -10.89 -9.63
N LYS A 42 -1.80 -10.07 -10.22
CA LYS A 42 -1.91 -8.64 -9.93
C LYS A 42 -2.16 -8.40 -8.43
N LEU A 43 -3.17 -9.04 -7.86
CA LEU A 43 -3.48 -8.90 -6.43
C LEU A 43 -2.31 -9.33 -5.52
N HIS A 44 -1.62 -10.41 -5.86
CA HIS A 44 -0.46 -10.86 -5.09
C HIS A 44 0.70 -9.88 -5.19
N ARG A 45 0.93 -9.31 -6.38
CA ARG A 45 1.91 -8.25 -6.58
C ARG A 45 1.57 -7.03 -5.74
N ALA A 46 0.34 -6.52 -5.82
CA ALA A 46 -0.09 -5.36 -5.04
C ALA A 46 0.14 -5.56 -3.53
N ARG A 47 -0.20 -6.74 -3.00
CA ARG A 47 0.03 -7.09 -1.59
C ARG A 47 1.50 -7.12 -1.20
N GLN A 48 2.35 -7.63 -2.07
CA GLN A 48 3.79 -7.64 -1.84
C GLN A 48 4.36 -6.22 -1.89
N ASP A 49 3.91 -5.41 -2.84
CA ASP A 49 4.38 -4.04 -3.04
C ASP A 49 4.02 -3.16 -1.82
N VAL A 50 2.78 -3.22 -1.29
CA VAL A 50 2.42 -2.48 -0.06
C VAL A 50 3.19 -2.94 1.18
N GLN A 51 3.62 -4.21 1.25
CA GLN A 51 4.47 -4.71 2.33
C GLN A 51 5.90 -4.18 2.21
N VAL A 52 6.45 -4.13 1.00
CA VAL A 52 7.76 -3.54 0.74
C VAL A 52 7.76 -2.04 1.05
N ILE A 53 6.70 -1.33 0.67
CA ILE A 53 6.51 0.10 1.00
C ILE A 53 6.48 0.30 2.51
N ARG A 54 5.70 -0.51 3.25
CA ARG A 54 5.69 -0.49 4.73
C ARG A 54 7.10 -0.63 5.29
N ASP A 55 7.82 -1.66 4.87
CA ASP A 55 9.13 -1.99 5.44
C ASP A 55 10.14 -0.86 5.16
N ALA A 56 10.08 -0.26 3.97
CA ALA A 56 10.87 0.91 3.61
C ALA A 56 10.53 2.15 4.45
N VAL A 57 9.23 2.43 4.67
CA VAL A 57 8.78 3.53 5.52
C VAL A 57 9.26 3.34 6.95
N LEU A 58 9.08 2.15 7.54
CA LEU A 58 9.51 1.87 8.91
C LEU A 58 11.04 2.00 9.05
N LEU A 59 11.80 1.45 8.11
CA LEU A 59 13.26 1.56 8.14
C LEU A 59 13.71 3.02 8.02
N ALA A 60 13.13 3.80 7.11
CA ALA A 60 13.40 5.22 6.98
C ALA A 60 13.16 5.96 8.30
N LEU A 61 12.01 5.75 8.95
CA LEU A 61 11.66 6.40 10.22
C LEU A 61 12.63 6.07 11.37
N THR A 62 13.27 4.90 11.35
CA THR A 62 14.28 4.56 12.38
C THR A 62 15.62 5.27 12.19
N GLU A 63 15.90 5.76 10.98
CA GLU A 63 17.22 6.29 10.62
C GLU A 63 17.22 7.79 10.37
N ILE A 64 16.15 8.32 9.77
CA ILE A 64 16.01 9.76 9.58
C ILE A 64 15.87 10.43 10.95
N LYS A 65 16.63 11.50 11.17
CA LYS A 65 16.57 12.29 12.40
C LYS A 65 15.49 13.35 12.30
N ALA A 66 14.26 12.90 12.07
CA ALA A 66 13.08 13.73 11.89
C ALA A 66 11.88 13.12 12.63
N PRO A 67 10.95 13.93 13.15
CA PRO A 67 9.74 13.44 13.82
C PRO A 67 8.70 12.81 12.87
N GLY A 68 9.02 12.69 11.59
CA GLY A 68 8.19 12.12 10.52
C GLY A 68 8.74 12.56 9.16
N PHE A 69 7.97 12.32 8.10
CA PHE A 69 8.27 12.91 6.79
C PHE A 69 7.84 14.36 6.76
N LEU A 70 8.71 15.19 6.20
CA LEU A 70 8.68 16.65 6.29
C LEU A 70 8.87 17.31 4.95
N GLN A 71 8.18 18.44 4.79
CA GLN A 71 8.45 19.44 3.78
C GLN A 71 8.81 20.80 4.40
N PRO A 72 10.08 21.27 4.29
CA PRO A 72 10.53 22.52 4.91
C PRO A 72 10.13 23.82 4.19
N GLU A 73 9.71 23.76 2.92
CA GLU A 73 9.59 24.94 2.04
C GLU A 73 8.15 25.25 1.56
N CYS A 74 7.13 24.58 2.12
CA CYS A 74 5.73 24.77 1.71
C CYS A 74 5.14 26.16 1.98
N GLU A 75 5.24 26.61 3.23
CA GLU A 75 4.53 27.78 3.76
C GLU A 75 5.31 28.33 4.97
N ASP A 76 6.52 28.88 4.71
CA ASP A 76 7.39 29.50 5.73
C ASP A 76 7.65 28.63 6.99
N GLY A 77 7.63 27.30 6.83
CA GLY A 77 7.77 26.37 7.95
C GLY A 77 7.87 24.90 7.55
N LEU A 78 8.27 24.09 8.53
CA LEU A 78 8.32 22.63 8.45
C LEU A 78 6.91 22.04 8.61
N LEU A 79 6.31 21.61 7.50
CA LEU A 79 5.03 20.91 7.51
C LEU A 79 5.22 19.39 7.41
N PRO A 80 4.42 18.59 8.12
CA PRO A 80 4.38 17.15 7.92
C PRO A 80 3.83 16.84 6.52
N VAL A 81 4.42 15.85 5.86
CA VAL A 81 3.83 15.28 4.66
C VAL A 81 2.64 14.41 5.08
N GLU A 82 1.45 14.79 4.63
CA GLU A 82 0.21 14.08 4.94
C GLU A 82 0.10 12.76 4.20
N MET A 83 0.52 12.74 2.94
CA MET A 83 0.44 11.57 2.08
C MET A 83 1.68 11.43 1.20
N LEU A 84 2.30 10.25 1.24
CA LEU A 84 3.30 9.87 0.24
C LEU A 84 2.66 9.02 -0.84
N VAL A 85 3.03 9.25 -2.10
CA VAL A 85 2.49 8.49 -3.25
C VAL A 85 3.58 7.94 -4.16
N SER A 86 3.31 6.82 -4.83
CA SER A 86 4.18 6.34 -5.91
C SER A 86 3.87 7.08 -7.22
N ASP A 87 4.54 6.68 -8.30
CA ASP A 87 4.06 7.01 -9.64
C ASP A 87 2.70 6.34 -9.91
N GLY A 88 1.98 6.82 -10.93
CA GLY A 88 0.68 6.31 -11.35
C GLY A 88 -0.45 7.34 -11.31
N ASP A 89 -1.59 6.93 -11.83
CA ASP A 89 -2.78 7.77 -11.88
C ASP A 89 -3.37 7.98 -10.48
N ILE A 90 -4.07 9.10 -10.31
CA ILE A 90 -4.85 9.36 -9.11
C ILE A 90 -6.11 8.49 -9.20
N PRO A 91 -6.35 7.59 -8.24
CA PRO A 91 -7.52 6.71 -8.30
C PRO A 91 -8.82 7.52 -8.12
N GLU A 92 -9.93 6.95 -8.59
CA GLU A 92 -11.25 7.46 -8.29
C GLU A 92 -11.58 7.21 -6.81
N ILE A 93 -12.61 7.89 -6.30
CA ILE A 93 -13.06 7.72 -4.92
C ILE A 93 -14.41 7.04 -4.93
N GLY A 94 -14.43 5.81 -4.40
CA GLY A 94 -15.63 5.03 -4.26
C GLY A 94 -16.60 5.64 -3.24
N PRO A 95 -17.83 5.12 -3.15
CA PRO A 95 -18.89 5.69 -2.32
C PRO A 95 -18.51 5.84 -0.84
N ASN A 96 -17.62 5.00 -0.34
CA ASN A 96 -17.17 5.01 1.06
C ASN A 96 -15.75 5.55 1.24
N GLY A 97 -15.08 5.91 0.15
CA GLY A 97 -13.72 6.41 0.17
C GLY A 97 -13.58 7.83 0.68
N ALA A 98 -12.40 8.13 1.23
CA ALA A 98 -12.06 9.50 1.63
C ALA A 98 -11.39 10.26 0.47
N GLN A 99 -11.90 11.46 0.17
CA GLN A 99 -11.37 12.37 -0.86
C GLN A 99 -9.89 12.74 -0.67
N LEU A 100 -9.36 12.60 0.55
CA LEU A 100 -7.94 12.84 0.83
C LEU A 100 -7.01 11.91 0.01
N TRP A 101 -7.45 10.69 -0.32
CA TRP A 101 -6.67 9.77 -1.16
C TRP A 101 -6.51 10.24 -2.60
N ALA A 102 -7.43 11.06 -3.11
CA ALA A 102 -7.39 11.59 -4.48
C ALA A 102 -6.67 12.94 -4.59
N ARG A 103 -6.02 13.43 -3.52
CA ARG A 103 -5.30 14.71 -3.58
C ARG A 103 -4.12 14.65 -4.56
N PRO A 104 -3.98 15.61 -5.49
CA PRO A 104 -2.83 15.64 -6.39
C PRO A 104 -1.54 15.92 -5.61
N VAL A 105 -0.40 15.53 -6.18
CA VAL A 105 0.91 15.93 -5.66
C VAL A 105 1.03 17.44 -5.76
N ASP A 106 1.25 18.09 -4.62
CA ASP A 106 1.48 19.53 -4.50
C ASP A 106 2.91 19.85 -4.07
N TYR A 107 3.75 18.82 -3.93
CA TYR A 107 5.11 18.89 -3.37
C TYR A 107 5.12 19.54 -2.00
N CYS A 108 4.01 19.46 -1.28
CA CYS A 108 3.87 20.09 0.01
C CYS A 108 3.40 19.11 1.08
N VAL A 109 2.10 18.87 1.14
CA VAL A 109 1.51 17.90 2.05
C VAL A 109 1.25 16.57 1.35
N VAL A 110 1.25 16.56 0.01
CA VAL A 110 1.29 15.34 -0.80
C VAL A 110 2.56 15.34 -1.63
N ASP A 111 3.40 14.32 -1.45
CA ASP A 111 4.68 14.23 -2.15
C ASP A 111 4.99 12.79 -2.62
N PHE A 112 5.96 12.66 -3.53
CA PHE A 112 6.37 11.37 -4.06
C PHE A 112 7.21 10.59 -3.04
N MET A 113 6.84 9.33 -2.79
CA MET A 113 7.63 8.38 -1.99
C MET A 113 9.09 8.31 -2.45
N GLU A 114 9.37 8.42 -3.75
CA GLU A 114 10.72 8.41 -4.32
C GLU A 114 11.63 9.46 -3.68
N TYR A 115 11.13 10.68 -3.47
CA TYR A 115 11.88 11.78 -2.88
C TYR A 115 12.25 11.53 -1.43
N HIS A 116 11.42 10.80 -0.69
CA HIS A 116 11.65 10.51 0.72
C HIS A 116 12.40 9.20 0.96
N LEU A 117 12.18 8.18 0.12
CA LEU A 117 12.63 6.81 0.36
C LEU A 117 13.75 6.36 -0.57
N SER A 118 13.93 6.99 -1.73
CA SER A 118 14.93 6.56 -2.73
C SER A 118 16.09 7.54 -2.88
N VAL A 119 15.79 8.84 -2.99
CA VAL A 119 16.82 9.84 -3.35
C VAL A 119 17.13 10.86 -2.25
N ASN A 120 16.36 10.89 -1.16
CA ASN A 120 16.54 11.83 -0.04
C ASN A 120 16.54 13.31 -0.47
N ALA A 121 15.52 13.69 -1.23
CA ALA A 121 15.29 15.05 -1.70
C ALA A 121 13.82 15.43 -1.55
N PRO A 122 13.29 15.56 -0.31
CA PRO A 122 11.90 15.97 -0.08
C PRO A 122 11.50 17.21 -0.91
N GLY A 123 10.34 17.14 -1.56
CA GLY A 123 9.86 18.16 -2.50
C GLY A 123 10.59 18.21 -3.83
N GLY A 124 11.42 17.21 -4.12
CA GLY A 124 12.30 17.20 -5.28
C GLY A 124 13.55 18.07 -5.11
N ASP A 125 13.86 18.53 -3.89
CA ASP A 125 15.02 19.38 -3.61
C ASP A 125 15.98 18.73 -2.60
N ALA A 126 17.22 18.51 -3.03
CA ALA A 126 18.28 17.93 -2.20
C ALA A 126 18.68 18.82 -1.00
N ARG A 127 18.32 20.11 -1.00
CA ARG A 127 18.51 21.02 0.15
C ARG A 127 17.66 20.59 1.35
N ASN A 128 16.56 19.89 1.11
CA ASN A 128 15.64 19.39 2.13
C ASN A 128 16.03 17.99 2.67
N ALA A 129 17.17 17.46 2.25
CA ALA A 129 17.62 16.11 2.60
C ALA A 129 17.60 15.83 4.12
N TYR A 130 17.08 14.66 4.49
CA TYR A 130 17.08 14.20 5.87
C TYR A 130 18.50 13.95 6.37
N ARG A 131 18.78 14.45 7.58
CA ARG A 131 19.95 14.03 8.35
C ARG A 131 19.75 12.59 8.83
N GLY A 132 20.79 11.77 8.75
CA GLY A 132 20.74 10.38 9.24
C GLY A 132 20.28 9.35 8.20
N TRP A 133 19.79 9.79 7.05
CA TRP A 133 19.52 8.92 5.89
C TRP A 133 20.76 8.09 5.53
N ARG A 134 20.61 6.77 5.43
CA ARG A 134 21.74 5.85 5.20
C ARG A 134 21.77 5.18 3.83
N GLY A 135 20.79 5.46 2.99
CA GLY A 135 20.70 4.86 1.67
C GLY A 135 19.26 4.70 1.21
N SER A 136 19.12 4.27 -0.04
CA SER A 136 17.82 3.98 -0.65
C SER A 136 17.10 2.90 0.15
N TYR A 137 15.92 3.22 0.68
CA TYR A 137 15.03 2.30 1.38
C TYR A 137 14.10 1.57 0.42
N LEU A 138 13.84 2.17 -0.74
CA LEU A 138 13.09 1.56 -1.84
C LEU A 138 13.78 1.89 -3.17
N THR A 139 13.74 0.97 -4.14
CA THR A 139 14.39 1.19 -5.45
C THR A 139 13.50 2.04 -6.33
N ALA A 140 14.02 3.15 -6.84
CA ALA A 140 13.32 4.04 -7.77
C ALA A 140 13.39 3.52 -9.24
N PRO A 141 12.41 3.89 -10.09
CA PRO A 141 11.14 4.53 -9.72
C PRO A 141 10.20 3.55 -9.02
N ILE A 142 9.35 4.09 -8.15
CA ILE A 142 8.30 3.30 -7.50
C ILE A 142 7.14 3.23 -8.48
N ASN A 143 7.06 2.12 -9.20
CA ASN A 143 6.07 1.92 -10.27
C ASN A 143 4.63 2.02 -9.74
N PRO A 144 3.67 2.34 -10.63
CA PRO A 144 2.26 2.23 -10.32
C PRO A 144 1.87 0.82 -9.89
N ASP A 145 0.70 0.75 -9.25
CA ASP A 145 0.06 -0.51 -8.91
C ASP A 145 -0.32 -1.32 -10.17
N PRO A 146 -0.74 -2.58 -10.01
CA PRO A 146 -1.02 -3.45 -11.15
C PRO A 146 -2.19 -3.02 -12.05
N TRP A 147 -2.97 -2.02 -11.63
CA TRP A 147 -4.11 -1.47 -12.37
C TRP A 147 -3.79 -0.09 -12.96
N GLY A 148 -2.71 0.55 -12.53
CA GLY A 148 -2.18 1.79 -13.12
C GLY A 148 -2.26 2.98 -12.16
N ASN A 149 -2.86 2.79 -10.98
CA ASN A 149 -2.98 3.82 -9.97
C ASN A 149 -1.72 3.89 -9.11
N ARG A 150 -1.53 5.03 -8.46
CA ARG A 150 -0.47 5.20 -7.47
C ARG A 150 -0.76 4.41 -6.19
N TYR A 151 0.28 3.87 -5.57
CA TYR A 151 0.26 3.53 -4.16
C TYR A 151 0.22 4.80 -3.31
N MET A 152 -0.42 4.74 -2.15
CA MET A 152 -0.56 5.86 -1.23
C MET A 152 -0.24 5.45 0.21
N VAL A 153 0.33 6.36 1.00
CA VAL A 153 0.57 6.17 2.43
C VAL A 153 0.13 7.42 3.18
N ASN A 154 -0.78 7.30 4.15
CA ASN A 154 -1.28 8.41 4.99
C ASN A 154 -0.28 8.75 6.12
N THR A 155 0.88 9.28 5.75
CA THR A 155 2.01 9.56 6.66
C THR A 155 1.76 10.64 7.70
N LEU A 156 0.68 11.44 7.59
CA LEU A 156 0.31 12.45 8.59
C LEU A 156 0.39 11.91 10.02
N PHE A 157 -0.13 10.69 10.22
CA PHE A 157 -0.27 10.11 11.55
C PHE A 157 1.03 9.54 12.13
N LEU A 158 2.14 9.61 11.38
CA LEU A 158 3.49 9.34 11.87
C LEU A 158 4.14 10.56 12.54
N TRP A 159 3.61 11.76 12.29
CA TRP A 159 4.21 13.00 12.77
C TRP A 159 4.12 13.12 14.29
N GLN A 160 5.28 13.19 14.94
CA GLN A 160 5.40 13.37 16.38
C GLN A 160 5.40 14.85 16.81
N GLY A 161 5.44 15.82 15.88
CA GLY A 161 5.62 17.24 16.18
C GLY A 161 4.35 17.99 16.59
N CYS A 162 3.17 17.41 16.44
CA CYS A 162 1.96 17.88 17.15
C CYS A 162 1.99 17.55 18.65
N ASN A 163 3.10 17.00 19.15
CA ASN A 163 3.42 16.85 20.56
C ASN A 163 4.21 18.07 21.09
N ALA A 164 3.85 19.28 20.66
CA ALA A 164 4.27 20.49 21.37
C ALA A 164 3.42 20.58 22.65
N GLU A 165 4.05 20.28 23.79
CA GLU A 165 3.46 20.34 25.15
C GLU A 165 2.45 19.23 25.48
N GLY A 166 2.92 17.98 25.57
CA GLY A 166 2.13 16.89 26.19
C GLY A 166 1.05 16.25 25.31
N GLY A 167 1.05 16.53 24.00
CA GLY A 167 0.19 15.85 23.04
C GLY A 167 0.54 14.37 22.89
N THR A 168 -0.47 13.51 23.01
CA THR A 168 -0.42 12.10 22.63
C THR A 168 -0.56 12.02 21.10
N GLY A 169 0.25 11.21 20.42
CA GLY A 169 0.27 11.10 18.95
C GLY A 169 -1.10 10.84 18.31
N TYR A 170 -1.15 10.84 16.98
CA TYR A 170 -2.41 10.61 16.27
C TYR A 170 -3.01 9.24 16.61
N ARG A 171 -4.34 9.22 16.82
CA ARG A 171 -5.10 8.00 17.12
C ARG A 171 -5.37 7.09 15.93
N TYR A 172 -4.97 7.49 14.73
CA TYR A 172 -5.32 6.79 13.49
C TYR A 172 -4.18 5.91 13.00
N ASP A 173 -4.56 4.81 12.35
CA ASP A 173 -3.63 3.86 11.75
C ASP A 173 -2.99 4.45 10.49
N VAL A 174 -1.71 4.16 10.31
CA VAL A 174 -0.96 4.48 9.10
C VAL A 174 -0.89 3.24 8.23
N VAL A 175 -1.25 3.36 6.97
CA VAL A 175 -1.33 2.26 6.02
C VAL A 175 -0.71 2.62 4.68
N ALA A 176 -0.13 1.62 4.02
CA ALA A 176 0.13 1.65 2.58
C ALA A 176 -1.07 1.05 1.84
N LEU A 177 -1.53 1.71 0.78
CA LEU A 177 -2.77 1.40 0.07
C LEU A 177 -2.58 1.36 -1.45
N SER A 178 -3.29 0.44 -2.11
CA SER A 178 -3.61 0.48 -3.54
C SER A 178 -5.13 0.36 -3.69
N ALA A 179 -5.69 1.10 -4.65
CA ALA A 179 -7.13 1.18 -4.95
C ALA A 179 -7.69 -0.10 -5.59
N GLY A 180 -6.89 -1.17 -5.67
CA GLY A 180 -7.39 -2.47 -6.09
C GLY A 180 -7.88 -2.54 -7.55
N PRO A 181 -8.53 -3.66 -7.90
CA PRO A 181 -9.03 -3.93 -9.25
C PRO A 181 -10.08 -3.02 -9.85
N ASP A 182 -10.89 -2.33 -9.04
CA ASP A 182 -11.93 -1.43 -9.54
C ASP A 182 -11.44 0.01 -9.75
N GLU A 183 -10.21 0.30 -9.33
CA GLU A 183 -9.54 1.60 -9.49
C GLU A 183 -10.18 2.72 -8.63
N GLU A 184 -11.02 2.35 -7.67
CA GLU A 184 -11.70 3.23 -6.73
C GLU A 184 -11.17 3.00 -5.31
N VAL A 185 -10.82 4.06 -4.59
CA VAL A 185 -10.51 3.94 -3.16
C VAL A 185 -11.81 3.96 -2.37
N ASP A 186 -12.08 2.91 -1.60
CA ASP A 186 -13.25 2.81 -0.71
C ASP A 186 -12.88 2.94 0.78
N SER A 187 -11.58 3.02 1.07
CA SER A 187 -11.07 3.12 2.43
C SER A 187 -11.06 4.54 2.96
N GLN A 188 -11.34 4.66 4.25
CA GLN A 188 -11.25 5.93 4.98
C GLN A 188 -9.78 6.36 5.15
N PHE A 189 -9.51 7.67 5.16
CA PHE A 189 -8.14 8.18 5.38
C PHE A 189 -7.77 8.21 6.87
N THR A 190 -8.76 8.48 7.73
CA THR A 190 -8.63 8.61 9.18
C THR A 190 -9.39 7.49 9.90
N GLN A 191 -8.76 6.32 10.04
CA GLN A 191 -9.38 5.17 10.71
C GLN A 191 -8.44 4.56 11.76
N ASP A 192 -8.97 4.27 12.94
CA ASP A 192 -8.30 3.44 13.95
C ASP A 192 -8.85 2.01 13.86
N GLY A 193 -7.99 1.01 14.00
CA GLY A 193 -8.34 -0.38 13.73
C GLY A 193 -8.69 -0.59 12.26
N PHE A 194 -7.77 -0.20 11.37
CA PHE A 194 -8.02 -0.07 9.94
C PHE A 194 -8.61 -1.35 9.30
N ILE A 195 -9.70 -1.19 8.54
CA ILE A 195 -10.36 -2.24 7.77
C ILE A 195 -10.45 -1.74 6.31
N PRO A 196 -9.88 -2.47 5.33
CA PRO A 196 -10.00 -2.10 3.93
C PRO A 196 -11.46 -2.03 3.47
N GLY A 197 -11.77 -1.01 2.67
CA GLY A 197 -13.00 -0.92 1.88
C GLY A 197 -12.92 -1.82 0.65
N ASP A 198 -14.07 -2.35 0.24
CA ASP A 198 -14.26 -3.27 -0.90
C ASP A 198 -13.04 -4.14 -1.29
N ASP A 199 -12.35 -3.78 -2.38
CA ASP A 199 -11.22 -4.52 -2.93
C ASP A 199 -9.85 -3.86 -2.72
N ASP A 200 -9.81 -2.78 -1.92
CA ASP A 200 -8.60 -2.06 -1.54
C ASP A 200 -7.55 -2.99 -0.95
N VAL A 201 -6.31 -2.81 -1.40
CA VAL A 201 -5.17 -3.61 -0.95
C VAL A 201 -4.35 -2.81 0.04
N ILE A 202 -4.32 -3.26 1.29
CA ILE A 202 -3.74 -2.49 2.38
C ILE A 202 -2.67 -3.27 3.14
N CYS A 203 -1.63 -2.56 3.57
CA CYS A 203 -0.70 -3.03 4.61
C CYS A 203 -0.60 -1.99 5.73
N LEU A 204 -0.85 -2.43 6.96
CA LEU A 204 -0.67 -1.63 8.16
C LEU A 204 0.82 -1.34 8.39
N ILE A 205 1.15 -0.06 8.56
CA ILE A 205 2.49 0.43 8.90
C ILE A 205 2.62 0.68 10.40
N SER A 206 1.70 1.46 10.97
CA SER A 206 1.68 1.78 12.39
C SER A 206 0.25 1.82 12.88
N ARG A 207 0.02 1.32 14.10
CA ARG A 207 -1.24 1.54 14.79
C ARG A 207 -1.32 2.96 15.34
N GLY A 208 -2.53 3.49 15.44
CA GLY A 208 -2.82 4.65 16.27
C GLY A 208 -2.33 4.41 17.70
N THR A 209 -1.71 5.43 18.31
CA THR A 209 -1.29 5.35 19.72
C THR A 209 -2.30 6.09 20.58
N LEU A 210 -3.26 5.37 21.16
CA LEU A 210 -4.00 5.86 22.31
C LEU A 210 -3.08 5.70 23.53
N TYR A 211 -2.68 6.79 24.19
CA TYR A 211 -2.18 6.67 25.55
C TYR A 211 -3.39 6.40 26.45
N ASP A 212 -3.52 5.18 26.97
CA ASP A 212 -4.29 4.97 28.19
C ASP A 212 -3.58 5.78 29.29
N ALA A 213 -4.20 6.88 29.70
CA ALA A 213 -3.76 7.59 30.89
C ALA A 213 -3.61 6.58 32.04
N PRO A 214 -2.57 6.67 32.89
CA PRO A 214 -2.45 5.80 34.05
C PRO A 214 -3.69 6.01 34.93
N GLY A 215 -4.65 5.08 34.85
CA GLY A 215 -5.98 5.20 35.45
C GLY A 215 -7.16 4.86 34.53
N SER A 216 -6.97 4.68 33.22
CA SER A 216 -8.04 4.23 32.31
C SER A 216 -8.23 2.72 32.42
N ALA A 217 -9.20 2.31 33.23
CA ALA A 217 -9.56 0.91 33.43
C ALA A 217 -10.35 0.37 32.24
N HIS A 218 -9.66 -0.04 31.17
CA HIS A 218 -10.21 -0.97 30.18
C HIS A 218 -9.35 -2.22 30.08
N GLY A 219 -9.44 -3.05 31.11
CA GLY A 219 -8.86 -4.38 31.12
C GLY A 219 -9.54 -5.28 30.09
N HIS A 220 -8.78 -5.72 29.09
CA HIS A 220 -9.07 -6.97 28.38
C HIS A 220 -8.18 -8.08 28.96
N GLY A 221 -8.59 -8.59 30.13
CA GLY A 221 -8.04 -9.81 30.73
C GLY A 221 -9.13 -10.88 30.80
N PRO A 222 -8.82 -12.17 30.54
CA PRO A 222 -9.83 -13.21 30.47
C PRO A 222 -10.43 -13.46 31.86
N GLY A 223 -11.75 -13.45 31.94
CA GLY A 223 -12.53 -13.55 33.17
C GLY A 223 -12.18 -14.77 34.02
N ARG A 224 -11.90 -14.53 35.30
CA ARG A 224 -11.99 -15.52 36.36
C ARG A 224 -13.18 -15.17 37.23
N SER A 225 -14.15 -16.08 37.25
CA SER A 225 -15.33 -16.06 38.12
C SER A 225 -14.93 -15.99 39.59
N ASN A 226 -15.50 -15.04 40.34
CA ASN A 226 -15.48 -15.02 41.80
C ASN A 226 -16.01 -16.35 42.35
N ARG A 227 -15.21 -17.01 43.18
CA ARG A 227 -15.70 -17.84 44.27
C ARG A 227 -15.47 -17.01 45.52
N ASP A 228 -16.57 -16.56 46.10
CA ASP A 228 -16.58 -15.92 47.41
C ASP A 228 -16.47 -17.05 48.44
N ASP A 229 -15.29 -17.19 49.04
CA ASP A 229 -15.05 -17.91 50.29
C ASP A 229 -15.05 -16.83 51.39
N ASP A 230 -16.20 -16.63 52.05
CA ASP A 230 -16.30 -15.85 53.28
C ASP A 230 -16.40 -16.83 54.46
N ASP A 231 -15.26 -17.08 55.10
CA ASP A 231 -15.14 -17.53 56.49
C ASP A 231 -14.72 -16.30 57.36
N ASP A 232 -15.20 -16.31 58.60
CA ASP A 232 -14.79 -15.51 59.78
C ASP A 232 -15.48 -14.14 60.03
N ASP A 233 -16.61 -14.17 60.77
CA ASP A 233 -16.71 -13.72 62.18
C ASP A 233 -18.04 -14.18 62.84
#